data_AF-A0A9E3S413-F1
#
_entry.id   AF-A0A9E3S413-F1
#
_cell.length_a   1.000
_cell.length_b   1.000
_cell.length_c   1.000
_cell.angle_alpha   90.00
_cell.angle_beta   90.00
_cell.angle_gamma   90.00
#
_symmetry.space_group_name_H-M   'P 1'
#
loop_
_entity.id
_entity.type
_entity.pdbx_description
1 polymer ?
#
loop_
_entity_poly.entity_id
_entity_poly.type
_entity_poly.pdbx_seq_one_letter_code
_entity_poly.pdbx_strand_id
1 'polypeptide(L)'
;LQGSSDVYQQRLAKLLLEKLDKQGSLDATYPYPIQVWQFADTLQFTILGGEATVDYSLRLKYELGREKHFVIAYANDVCSYIPSLRVLREGGYEGLSSQVYYGLYGPWAPTIEEEIVATVHELSGR
;
A
#
# COMPACT_ATOMS: atom_id res chain seq x y z
N LEU A 1 -16.09 21.75 10.78
CA LEU A 1 -15.27 21.71 9.55
C LEU A 1 -14.28 22.89 9.40
N GLN A 2 -14.48 24.03 10.08
CA GLN A 2 -13.53 25.17 10.12
C GLN A 2 -12.46 25.02 11.23
N GLY A 3 -11.70 23.92 11.24
CA GLY A 3 -10.70 23.66 12.30
C GLY A 3 -9.25 23.66 11.83
N SER A 4 -8.97 23.14 10.63
CA SER A 4 -7.62 23.10 10.04
C SER A 4 -7.44 24.24 9.05
N SER A 5 -6.26 24.88 9.02
CA SER A 5 -5.90 25.82 7.93
C SER A 5 -5.51 25.11 6.63
N ASP A 6 -5.32 23.79 6.68
CA ASP A 6 -4.97 22.97 5.52
C ASP A 6 -6.22 22.60 4.69
N VAL A 7 -6.26 23.12 3.46
CA VAL A 7 -7.34 22.88 2.50
C VAL A 7 -7.49 21.39 2.15
N TYR A 8 -6.39 20.61 2.12
CA TYR A 8 -6.45 19.19 1.81
C TYR A 8 -7.14 18.41 2.94
N GLN A 9 -6.80 18.72 4.18
CA GLN A 9 -7.46 18.13 5.36
C GLN A 9 -8.95 18.48 5.43
N GLN A 10 -9.32 19.73 5.09
CA GLN A 10 -10.74 20.11 5.02
C GLN A 10 -11.49 19.34 3.93
N ARG A 11 -10.89 19.17 2.75
CA ARG A 11 -11.47 18.40 1.64
C ARG A 11 -11.64 16.93 2.00
N LEU A 12 -10.61 16.32 2.61
CA LEU A 12 -10.68 14.95 3.12
C LEU A 12 -11.81 14.82 4.15
N ALA A 13 -11.86 15.68 5.15
CA ALA A 13 -12.89 15.63 6.18
C ALA A 13 -14.30 15.72 5.60
N LYS A 14 -14.51 16.59 4.61
CA LYS A 14 -15.80 16.68 3.89
C LYS A 14 -16.11 15.38 3.13
N LEU A 15 -15.14 14.84 2.38
CA LEU A 15 -15.29 13.59 1.64
C LEU A 15 -15.67 12.41 2.56
N LEU A 16 -14.98 12.28 3.70
CA LEU A 16 -15.21 11.20 4.65
C LEU A 16 -16.57 11.32 5.35
N LEU A 17 -17.00 12.55 5.72
CA LEU A 17 -18.34 12.77 6.26
C LEU A 17 -19.43 12.42 5.25
N GLU A 18 -19.27 12.83 3.99
CA GLU A 18 -20.22 12.47 2.94
C GLU A 18 -20.30 10.95 2.71
N LYS A 19 -19.18 10.22 2.82
CA LYS A 19 -19.17 8.75 2.78
C LYS A 19 -19.90 8.17 3.99
N LEU A 20 -19.60 8.65 5.19
CA LEU A 20 -20.21 8.19 6.43
C LEU A 20 -21.73 8.41 6.44
N ASP A 21 -22.20 9.57 6.00
CA ASP A 21 -23.63 9.89 5.92
C ASP A 21 -24.37 8.97 4.94
N LYS A 22 -23.71 8.54 3.86
CA LYS A 22 -24.30 7.67 2.83
C LYS A 22 -24.25 6.18 3.18
N GLN A 23 -23.16 5.73 3.81
CA GLN A 23 -22.85 4.31 4.00
C GLN A 23 -22.99 3.84 5.46
N GLY A 24 -23.03 4.77 6.41
CA GLY A 24 -23.04 4.48 7.86
C GLY A 24 -21.66 4.08 8.43
N SER A 25 -20.66 3.88 7.59
CA SER A 25 -19.28 3.54 7.98
C SER A 25 -18.26 4.04 6.96
N LEU A 26 -16.98 3.95 7.31
CA LEU A 26 -15.86 4.09 6.37
C LEU A 26 -15.27 2.69 6.09
N ASP A 27 -14.71 2.50 4.90
CA ASP A 27 -14.09 1.25 4.51
C ASP A 27 -12.90 0.92 5.42
N ALA A 28 -12.94 -0.21 6.12
CA ALA A 28 -11.84 -0.63 7.00
C ALA A 28 -10.66 -1.26 6.23
N THR A 29 -10.87 -1.62 4.97
CA THR A 29 -9.93 -2.34 4.12
C THR A 29 -9.89 -1.73 2.72
N TYR A 30 -8.80 -1.93 2.01
CA TYR A 30 -8.64 -1.51 0.62
C TYR A 30 -8.37 -2.73 -0.27
N PRO A 31 -9.00 -2.85 -1.46
CA PRO A 31 -8.76 -3.96 -2.38
C PRO A 31 -7.43 -3.78 -3.13
N TYR A 32 -6.31 -4.00 -2.42
CA TYR A 32 -4.97 -3.77 -2.95
C TYR A 32 -4.56 -4.83 -4.00
N PRO A 33 -4.20 -4.43 -5.24
CA PRO A 33 -3.86 -5.40 -6.28
C PRO A 33 -2.44 -5.95 -6.11
N ILE A 34 -2.33 -7.28 -6.10
CA ILE A 34 -1.08 -8.03 -6.10
C ILE A 34 -1.15 -9.06 -7.22
N GLN A 35 -0.08 -9.17 -8.02
CA GLN A 35 0.05 -10.21 -9.04
C GLN A 35 1.47 -10.80 -9.01
N VAL A 36 1.56 -12.08 -9.35
CA VAL A 36 2.85 -12.77 -9.57
C VAL A 36 2.84 -13.37 -10.97
N TRP A 37 3.85 -13.04 -11.77
CA TRP A 37 4.07 -13.65 -13.08
C TRP A 37 5.32 -14.51 -13.04
N GLN A 38 5.15 -15.81 -13.29
CA GLN A 38 6.24 -16.77 -13.32
C GLN A 38 6.57 -17.14 -14.77
N PHE A 39 7.83 -16.99 -15.15
CA PHE A 39 8.37 -17.41 -16.44
C PHE A 39 9.35 -18.56 -16.21
N ALA A 40 8.89 -19.78 -16.52
CA ALA A 40 9.62 -21.02 -16.22
C ALA A 40 10.07 -21.07 -14.74
N ASP A 41 11.27 -21.57 -14.44
CA ASP A 41 11.89 -21.57 -13.11
C ASP A 41 13.03 -20.53 -12.97
N THR A 42 13.16 -19.64 -13.96
CA THR A 42 14.30 -18.73 -14.09
C THR A 42 13.97 -17.28 -13.78
N LEU A 43 12.69 -16.88 -13.87
CA LEU A 43 12.29 -15.48 -13.69
C LEU A 43 10.89 -15.36 -13.11
N GLN A 44 10.75 -14.53 -12.07
CA GLN A 44 9.48 -14.18 -11.45
C GLN A 44 9.36 -12.66 -11.32
N PHE A 45 8.18 -12.14 -11.65
CA PHE A 45 7.80 -10.75 -11.37
C PHE A 45 6.77 -10.72 -10.26
N THR A 46 7.03 -9.92 -9.22
CA THR A 46 6.02 -9.48 -8.26
C THR A 46 5.56 -8.08 -8.64
N ILE A 47 4.25 -7.93 -8.82
CA ILE A 47 3.62 -6.71 -9.32
C ILE A 47 2.70 -6.18 -8.22
N LEU A 48 2.96 -4.95 -7.79
CA LEU A 48 2.35 -4.31 -6.64
C LEU A 48 1.69 -2.99 -7.05
N GLY A 49 0.51 -2.71 -6.49
CA GLY A 49 -0.16 -1.41 -6.63
C GLY A 49 0.49 -0.29 -5.81
N GLY A 50 0.16 0.95 -6.12
CA GLY A 50 0.59 2.11 -5.34
C GLY A 50 2.09 2.36 -5.33
N GLU A 51 2.51 3.27 -4.45
CA GLU A 51 3.89 3.73 -4.32
C GLU A 51 4.61 2.89 -3.26
N ALA A 52 4.94 1.65 -3.61
CA ALA A 52 5.61 0.73 -2.69
C ALA A 52 7.04 1.18 -2.37
N THR A 53 7.39 1.16 -1.07
CA THR A 53 8.74 1.54 -0.64
C THR A 53 9.77 0.47 -1.00
N VAL A 54 11.04 0.86 -1.02
CA VAL A 54 12.15 0.00 -1.45
C VAL A 54 12.29 -1.30 -0.62
N ASP A 55 11.82 -1.30 0.62
CA ASP A 55 11.92 -2.45 1.52
C ASP A 55 11.22 -3.70 0.93
N TYR A 56 10.09 -3.55 0.22
CA TYR A 56 9.43 -4.67 -0.45
C TYR A 56 10.34 -5.32 -1.49
N SER A 57 11.06 -4.51 -2.28
CA SER A 57 12.02 -5.02 -3.28
C SER A 57 13.17 -5.77 -2.62
N LEU A 58 13.70 -5.24 -1.51
CA LEU A 58 14.80 -5.86 -0.78
C LEU A 58 14.37 -7.18 -0.13
N ARG A 59 13.24 -7.17 0.58
CA ARG A 59 12.69 -8.32 1.31
C ARG A 59 12.31 -9.46 0.35
N LEU A 60 11.51 -9.18 -0.68
CA LEU A 60 11.08 -10.20 -1.64
C LEU A 60 12.26 -10.80 -2.41
N LYS A 61 13.27 -10.00 -2.79
CA LYS A 61 14.49 -10.55 -3.41
C LYS A 61 15.29 -11.43 -2.45
N TYR A 62 15.34 -11.08 -1.17
CA TYR A 62 16.00 -11.89 -0.16
C TYR A 62 15.28 -13.22 0.06
N GLU A 63 13.96 -13.20 0.19
CA GLU A 63 13.14 -14.38 0.52
C GLU A 63 12.88 -15.28 -0.70
N LEU A 64 12.70 -14.70 -1.89
CA LEU A 64 12.29 -15.45 -3.08
C LEU A 64 13.43 -15.79 -4.04
N GLY A 65 14.54 -15.05 -4.00
CA GLY A 65 15.76 -15.33 -4.76
C GLY A 65 16.19 -14.16 -5.64
N ARG A 66 17.26 -13.48 -5.24
CA ARG A 66 17.71 -12.19 -5.76
C ARG A 66 17.90 -12.12 -7.28
N GLU A 67 18.51 -13.14 -7.87
CA GLU A 67 18.88 -13.16 -9.29
C GLU A 67 17.69 -13.45 -10.23
N LYS A 68 16.57 -13.93 -9.67
CA LYS A 68 15.40 -14.36 -10.44
C LYS A 68 14.15 -13.52 -10.20
N HIS A 69 14.19 -12.55 -9.30
CA HIS A 69 13.01 -11.81 -8.85
C HIS A 69 13.09 -10.31 -9.16
N PHE A 70 12.09 -9.81 -9.88
CA PHE A 70 11.89 -8.38 -10.11
C PHE A 70 10.60 -7.92 -9.43
N VAL A 71 10.64 -6.75 -8.82
CA VAL A 71 9.48 -6.13 -8.17
C VAL A 71 9.11 -4.89 -8.96
N ILE A 72 7.85 -4.82 -9.39
CA ILE A 72 7.26 -3.72 -10.13
C ILE A 72 6.19 -3.09 -9.24
N ALA A 73 6.32 -1.80 -8.93
CA ALA A 73 5.31 -1.02 -8.23
C ALA A 73 4.52 -0.14 -9.22
N TYR A 74 3.58 0.68 -8.75
CA TYR A 74 2.74 1.55 -9.59
C TYR A 74 1.95 0.78 -10.67
N ALA A 75 1.59 -0.47 -10.40
CA ALA A 75 0.92 -1.32 -11.35
C ALA A 75 -0.54 -1.57 -10.96
N ASN A 76 -1.43 -1.61 -11.95
CA ASN A 76 -2.86 -1.84 -11.83
C ASN A 76 -3.67 -0.77 -11.07
N ASP A 77 -3.08 -0.11 -10.07
CA ASP A 77 -3.73 0.92 -9.26
C ASP A 77 -2.69 1.85 -8.58
N VAL A 78 -3.12 3.08 -8.23
CA VAL A 78 -2.33 4.08 -7.49
C VAL A 78 -3.14 4.53 -6.27
N CYS A 79 -3.17 3.65 -5.27
CA CYS A 79 -4.01 3.82 -4.09
C CYS A 79 -3.42 4.70 -2.99
N SER A 80 -2.10 4.68 -2.78
CA SER A 80 -1.31 5.58 -1.91
C SER A 80 0.16 5.12 -1.88
N TYR A 81 0.98 5.73 -1.03
CA TYR A 81 2.20 5.07 -0.56
C TYR A 81 1.89 3.79 0.19
N ILE A 82 2.67 2.75 -0.12
CA ILE A 82 2.62 1.45 0.54
C ILE A 82 3.90 1.30 1.34
N PRO A 83 3.89 1.68 2.63
CA PRO A 83 5.08 1.66 3.47
C PRO A 83 5.39 0.25 3.94
N SER A 84 6.66 -0.02 4.20
CA SER A 84 7.07 -1.09 5.12
C SER A 84 6.70 -0.73 6.55
N LEU A 85 6.70 -1.70 7.46
CA LEU A 85 6.49 -1.46 8.90
C LEU A 85 7.51 -0.47 9.47
N ARG A 86 8.75 -0.50 8.96
CA ARG A 86 9.80 0.47 9.34
C ARG A 86 9.39 1.88 8.94
N VAL A 87 9.06 2.12 7.67
CA VAL A 87 8.66 3.44 7.16
C VAL A 87 7.37 3.93 7.84
N LEU A 88 6.41 3.04 8.05
CA LEU A 88 5.18 3.33 8.77
C LEU A 88 5.46 3.84 10.20
N ARG A 89 6.40 3.21 10.91
CA ARG A 89 6.81 3.62 12.27
C ARG A 89 7.62 4.91 12.29
N GLU A 90 8.45 5.14 11.29
CA GLU A 90 9.19 6.40 11.11
C GLU A 90 8.23 7.57 10.82
N GLY A 91 7.07 7.28 10.22
CA GLY A 91 6.05 8.26 9.88
C GLY A 91 6.45 9.08 8.65
N GLY A 92 6.37 10.41 8.75
CA GLY A 92 6.71 11.28 7.62
C GLY A 92 5.69 11.23 6.48
N TYR A 93 6.15 11.55 5.27
CA TYR A 93 5.27 11.69 4.11
C TYR A 93 4.74 10.33 3.64
N GLU A 94 5.63 9.37 3.43
CA GLU A 94 5.31 8.04 2.92
C GLU A 94 4.60 7.15 3.97
N GLY A 95 4.97 7.29 5.24
CA GLY A 95 4.40 6.47 6.32
C GLY A 95 3.10 7.01 6.93
N LEU A 96 2.86 8.32 6.90
CA LEU A 96 1.78 8.92 7.68
C LEU A 96 0.95 9.98 6.93
N SER A 97 1.58 11.02 6.38
CA SER A 97 0.85 12.24 6.00
C SER A 97 0.31 12.25 4.56
N SER A 98 0.89 11.49 3.63
CA SER A 98 0.47 11.49 2.22
C SER A 98 -0.95 10.95 2.00
N GLN A 99 -1.51 10.21 2.96
CA GLN A 99 -2.82 9.56 2.86
C GLN A 99 -3.98 10.53 2.58
N VAL A 100 -3.83 11.80 3.00
CA VAL A 100 -4.80 12.87 2.71
C VAL A 100 -5.00 13.10 1.21
N TYR A 101 -3.95 12.92 0.40
CA TYR A 101 -4.01 13.15 -1.04
C TYR A 101 -4.71 12.00 -1.79
N TYR A 102 -4.83 10.83 -1.16
CA TYR A 102 -5.49 9.65 -1.72
C TYR A 102 -6.89 9.42 -1.14
N GLY A 103 -7.40 10.33 -0.29
CA GLY A 103 -8.74 10.20 0.29
C GLY A 103 -8.83 9.17 1.42
N LEU A 104 -7.69 8.75 1.99
CA LEU A 104 -7.62 7.79 3.08
C LEU A 104 -7.64 8.52 4.43
N TYR A 105 -8.39 7.98 5.39
CA TYR A 105 -8.62 8.65 6.69
C TYR A 105 -7.45 8.53 7.67
N GLY A 106 -6.44 7.71 7.37
CA GLY A 106 -5.32 7.48 8.26
C GLY A 106 -4.26 6.55 7.65
N PRO A 107 -3.20 6.28 8.41
CA PRO A 107 -2.13 5.37 7.99
C PRO A 107 -2.66 3.93 7.87
N TRP A 108 -1.94 3.12 7.09
CA TRP A 108 -2.17 1.69 6.98
C TRP A 108 -1.96 0.97 8.31
N ALA A 109 -2.59 -0.21 8.46
CA ALA A 109 -2.35 -1.06 9.60
C ALA A 109 -0.87 -1.50 9.67
N PRO A 110 -0.29 -1.68 10.87
CA PRO A 110 1.08 -2.19 11.02
C PRO A 110 1.33 -3.56 10.37
N THR A 111 0.28 -4.30 10.04
CA THR A 111 0.33 -5.60 9.39
C THR A 111 0.46 -5.51 7.87
N ILE A 112 0.33 -4.32 7.25
CA ILE A 112 0.27 -4.17 5.78
C ILE A 112 1.43 -4.85 5.05
N GLU A 113 2.66 -4.68 5.53
CA GLU A 113 3.83 -5.29 4.90
C GLU A 113 3.76 -6.81 4.94
N GLU A 114 3.35 -7.37 6.08
CA GLU A 114 3.27 -8.81 6.25
C GLU A 114 2.11 -9.42 5.45
N GLU A 115 0.96 -8.75 5.39
CA GLU A 115 -0.18 -9.20 4.59
C GLU A 115 0.16 -9.24 3.10
N ILE A 116 0.83 -8.20 2.59
CA ILE A 116 1.28 -8.16 1.20
C ILE A 116 2.32 -9.24 0.93
N VAL A 117 3.35 -9.37 1.78
CA VAL A 117 4.41 -10.36 1.57
C VAL A 117 3.88 -11.79 1.66
N ALA A 118 3.01 -12.08 2.63
CA ALA A 118 2.36 -13.39 2.76
C ALA A 118 1.53 -13.72 1.52
N THR A 119 0.77 -12.76 0.99
CA THR A 119 0.01 -12.94 -0.26
C THR A 119 0.93 -13.20 -1.45
N VAL A 120 2.09 -12.53 -1.52
CA VAL A 120 3.08 -12.79 -2.58
C VAL A 120 3.66 -14.19 -2.47
N HIS A 121 3.96 -14.69 -1.26
CA HIS A 121 4.42 -16.08 -1.06
C HIS A 121 3.36 -17.08 -1.52
N GLU A 122 2.10 -16.89 -1.10
CA GLU A 122 0.98 -17.73 -1.53
C GLU A 122 0.88 -17.80 -3.06
N LEU A 123 0.90 -16.64 -3.73
CA LEU A 123 0.85 -16.55 -5.20
C LEU A 123 2.09 -17.12 -5.90
N SER A 124 3.23 -17.17 -5.21
CA SER A 124 4.47 -17.77 -5.70
C SER A 124 4.55 -19.28 -5.43
N GLY A 125 3.55 -19.85 -4.72
CA GLY A 125 3.54 -21.25 -4.31
C GLY A 125 4.58 -21.60 -3.24
N ARG A 126 4.87 -20.67 -2.31
CA ARG A 126 5.82 -20.84 -1.19
C ARG A 126 5.16 -20.66 0.16
#